data_AF-A0ABC8V1G7-F1
#
_entry.id   AF-A0ABC8V1G7-F1
#
_cell.length_a   1.000
_cell.length_b   1.000
_cell.length_c   1.000
_cell.angle_alpha   90.00
_cell.angle_beta   90.00
_cell.angle_gamma   90.00
#
_symmetry.space_group_name_H-M   'P 1'
#
loop_
_entity.id
_entity.type
_entity.pdbx_description
1 polymer ?
#
loop_
_entity_poly.entity_id
_entity_poly.type
_entity_poly.pdbx_seq_one_letter_code
_entity_poly.pdbx_strand_id
1 'polypeptide(L)'
;MAADRWRCALQSPGSKWSESLVDQGDNVVLTPKNVQALRTLFNVAHRLHNLLGPSWVLVLETLAALDRAIHSPHATTQEASTTVPKLTRDSSGQYSDFNILSSLNSQLFESSALMRVSAVKSLLSALRQLSHQCMVSTLSGIGQASSQKIGSICFSVERMLSIIVNNLHRVEPLWNEVVGHFLELADSSNQHVRNVALDALDQSICAVLGSEQFQECTSRTNNLSRNIETTFTELRSLECAIISPLTVLYSSTQSFDVRAGSLKILLHVLERHGEKLHYSWPNILELLRSVADASEKDIVALGFQVRKEKL
;
A
#
# COMPACT_ATOMS: atom_id res chain seq x y z
N MET A 1 -59.61 -10.80 52.23
CA MET A 1 -60.24 -9.67 51.50
C MET A 1 -59.10 -8.97 50.77
N ALA A 2 -58.78 -9.32 49.52
CA ALA A 2 -59.53 -9.05 48.27
C ALA A 2 -59.62 -7.52 48.03
N ALA A 3 -59.31 -6.95 46.88
CA ALA A 3 -58.87 -7.34 45.53
C ALA A 3 -58.28 -6.04 44.90
N ASP A 4 -57.63 -5.91 43.74
CA ASP A 4 -57.63 -6.58 42.44
C ASP A 4 -56.29 -6.21 41.75
N ARG A 5 -55.59 -7.14 41.05
CA ARG A 5 -55.61 -7.34 39.58
C ARG A 5 -55.56 -6.00 38.83
N TRP A 6 -54.60 -5.74 37.94
CA TRP A 6 -54.52 -6.35 36.60
C TRP A 6 -53.08 -6.81 36.23
N ARG A 7 -53.00 -8.04 35.71
CA ARG A 7 -51.86 -8.56 34.94
C ARG A 7 -52.05 -8.17 33.48
N CYS A 8 -50.99 -7.80 32.79
CA CYS A 8 -50.84 -8.08 31.37
C CYS A 8 -49.46 -8.72 31.16
N ALA A 9 -49.50 -10.03 30.99
CA ALA A 9 -48.39 -10.82 30.48
C ALA A 9 -48.23 -10.49 29.00
N LEU A 10 -47.04 -10.09 28.57
CA LEU A 10 -46.58 -10.25 27.20
C LEU A 10 -45.11 -10.68 27.26
N GLN A 11 -44.88 -11.80 26.59
CA GLN A 11 -43.71 -12.65 26.66
C GLN A 11 -42.46 -11.94 26.17
N SER A 12 -41.36 -12.08 26.90
CA SER A 12 -40.02 -11.77 26.41
C SER A 12 -39.58 -12.85 25.42
N PRO A 13 -39.26 -12.54 24.15
CA PRO A 13 -38.55 -13.49 23.32
C PRO A 13 -37.04 -13.21 23.47
N GLY A 14 -36.47 -13.69 24.57
CA GLY A 14 -35.04 -13.95 24.65
C GLY A 14 -34.82 -15.45 24.54
N SER A 15 -34.44 -15.93 23.36
CA SER A 15 -33.69 -17.19 23.12
C SER A 15 -33.80 -17.65 21.66
N LYS A 16 -33.13 -16.95 20.74
CA LYS A 16 -32.69 -17.51 19.44
C LYS A 16 -31.38 -16.84 19.01
N TRP A 17 -30.41 -16.76 19.92
CA TRP A 17 -29.01 -16.45 19.60
C TRP A 17 -28.20 -17.72 19.83
N SER A 18 -28.52 -18.75 19.06
CA SER A 18 -27.77 -19.97 18.87
C SER A 18 -28.43 -20.65 17.68
N GLU A 19 -27.62 -20.99 16.67
CA GLU A 19 -28.01 -21.56 15.36
C GLU A 19 -28.34 -20.56 14.23
N SER A 20 -27.31 -19.82 13.78
CA SER A 20 -26.94 -19.82 12.36
C SER A 20 -25.45 -19.45 12.20
N LEU A 21 -24.56 -20.28 12.74
CA LEU A 21 -23.16 -20.27 12.33
C LEU A 21 -23.07 -21.05 11.01
N VAL A 22 -23.58 -20.46 9.93
CA VAL A 22 -23.41 -20.97 8.57
C VAL A 22 -22.93 -19.79 7.74
N ASP A 23 -21.62 -19.79 7.50
CA ASP A 23 -20.89 -19.10 6.42
C ASP A 23 -21.65 -17.95 5.74
N GLN A 24 -21.83 -16.84 6.48
CA GLN A 24 -22.36 -15.61 5.92
C GLN A 24 -21.17 -14.76 5.54
N GLY A 25 -20.65 -14.97 4.33
CA GLY A 25 -19.66 -14.06 3.74
C GLY A 25 -20.18 -12.63 3.89
N ASP A 26 -19.37 -11.76 4.49
CA ASP A 26 -19.73 -10.38 4.85
C ASP A 26 -20.37 -9.66 3.67
N ASN A 27 -21.70 -9.67 3.62
CA ASN A 27 -22.47 -8.98 2.61
C ASN A 27 -22.48 -7.49 3.00
N VAL A 28 -21.44 -6.75 2.58
CA VAL A 28 -21.28 -5.34 2.93
C VAL A 28 -22.26 -4.52 2.10
N VAL A 29 -23.30 -4.02 2.76
CA VAL A 29 -24.29 -3.15 2.13
C VAL A 29 -24.00 -1.69 2.48
N LEU A 30 -23.66 -0.87 1.47
CA LEU A 30 -23.47 0.58 1.66
C LEU A 30 -24.82 1.29 1.63
N THR A 31 -25.20 1.97 2.71
CA THR A 31 -26.41 2.81 2.72
C THR A 31 -26.12 4.19 2.11
N PRO A 32 -27.14 4.96 1.69
CA PRO A 32 -26.94 6.31 1.15
C PRO A 32 -26.29 7.25 2.19
N LYS A 33 -26.56 7.00 3.48
CA LYS A 33 -25.90 7.69 4.59
C LYS A 33 -24.41 7.38 4.66
N ASN A 34 -24.01 6.12 4.42
CA ASN A 34 -22.60 5.73 4.37
C ASN A 34 -21.88 6.41 3.20
N VAL A 35 -22.50 6.43 2.01
CA VAL A 35 -21.94 7.11 0.83
C VAL A 35 -21.76 8.60 1.10
N GLN A 36 -22.77 9.26 1.68
CA GLN A 36 -22.69 10.68 2.02
C GLN A 36 -21.63 10.97 3.09
N ALA A 37 -21.49 10.10 4.09
CA ALA A 37 -20.44 10.20 5.11
C ALA A 37 -19.05 10.05 4.49
N LEU A 38 -18.84 9.09 3.60
CA LEU A 38 -17.57 8.89 2.89
C LEU A 38 -17.23 10.07 1.98
N ARG A 39 -18.18 10.60 1.22
CA ARG A 39 -17.99 11.84 0.44
C ARG A 39 -17.57 13.01 1.33
N THR A 40 -18.18 13.13 2.51
CA THR A 40 -17.82 14.17 3.48
C THR A 40 -16.41 13.94 4.04
N LEU A 41 -16.06 12.69 4.37
CA LEU A 41 -14.73 12.30 4.83
C LEU A 41 -13.66 12.64 3.80
N PHE A 42 -13.86 12.30 2.52
CA PHE A 42 -12.95 12.67 1.43
C PHE A 42 -12.76 14.18 1.33
N ASN A 43 -13.84 14.95 1.41
CA ASN A 43 -13.77 16.41 1.37
C ASN A 43 -12.97 17.00 2.54
N VAL A 44 -13.19 16.49 3.76
CA VAL A 44 -12.45 16.92 4.95
C VAL A 44 -10.97 16.52 4.82
N ALA A 45 -10.71 15.26 4.43
CA ALA A 45 -9.36 14.75 4.28
C ALA A 45 -8.58 15.54 3.23
N HIS A 46 -9.20 15.85 2.08
CA HIS A 46 -8.57 16.64 1.04
C HIS A 46 -8.31 18.10 1.46
N ARG A 47 -9.28 18.76 2.10
CA ARG A 47 -9.12 20.17 2.53
C ARG A 47 -8.15 20.36 3.69
N LEU A 48 -8.07 19.37 4.59
CA LEU A 48 -7.26 19.42 5.81
C LEU A 48 -6.05 18.49 5.75
N HIS A 49 -5.70 17.94 4.58
CA HIS A 49 -4.61 16.98 4.39
C HIS A 49 -3.28 17.39 5.04
N ASN A 50 -2.99 18.69 5.09
CA ASN A 50 -1.77 19.24 5.70
C ASN A 50 -1.81 19.38 7.24
N LEU A 51 -2.96 19.12 7.86
CA LEU A 51 -3.22 19.33 9.30
C LEU A 51 -3.70 18.06 10.01
N LEU A 52 -4.03 16.99 9.28
CA LEU A 52 -4.60 15.77 9.87
C LEU A 52 -3.65 15.06 10.84
N GLY A 53 -2.35 15.02 10.54
CA GLY A 53 -1.34 14.41 11.43
C GLY A 53 -1.72 12.97 11.83
N PRO A 54 -1.69 12.62 13.13
CA PRO A 54 -2.08 11.28 13.61
C PRO A 54 -3.52 10.87 13.27
N SER A 55 -4.41 11.83 12.98
CA SER A 55 -5.81 11.55 12.63
C SER A 55 -5.95 10.79 11.32
N TRP A 56 -4.90 10.75 10.49
CA TRP A 56 -4.84 9.92 9.28
C TRP A 56 -5.14 8.45 9.55
N VAL A 57 -4.81 7.91 10.73
CA VAL A 57 -5.07 6.51 11.08
C VAL A 57 -6.57 6.19 10.97
N LEU A 58 -7.44 7.01 11.56
CA LEU A 58 -8.89 6.81 11.52
C LEU A 58 -9.46 6.94 10.10
N VAL A 59 -8.91 7.88 9.32
CA VAL A 59 -9.29 8.04 7.91
C VAL A 59 -8.94 6.78 7.14
N LEU A 60 -7.70 6.29 7.27
CA LEU A 60 -7.19 5.13 6.55
C LEU A 60 -7.85 3.82 6.97
N GLU A 61 -8.19 3.64 8.25
CA GLU A 61 -8.99 2.50 8.72
C GLU A 61 -10.35 2.46 8.00
N THR A 62 -10.99 3.63 7.87
CA THR A 62 -12.26 3.77 7.15
C THR A 62 -12.09 3.47 5.65
N LEU A 63 -11.01 3.98 5.04
CA LEU A 63 -10.73 3.74 3.62
C LEU A 63 -10.35 2.29 3.32
N ALA A 64 -9.63 1.61 4.22
CA ALA A 64 -9.35 0.19 4.09
C ALA A 64 -10.63 -0.66 4.21
N ALA A 65 -11.57 -0.27 5.07
CA ALA A 65 -12.88 -0.90 5.14
C ALA A 65 -13.71 -0.66 3.86
N LEU A 66 -13.66 0.55 3.32
CA LEU A 66 -14.28 0.87 2.03
C LEU A 66 -13.67 0.05 0.89
N ASP A 67 -12.35 -0.06 0.83
CA ASP A 67 -11.64 -0.81 -0.20
C ASP A 67 -12.06 -2.29 -0.21
N ARG A 68 -12.14 -2.92 0.97
CA ARG A 68 -12.69 -4.28 1.10
C ARG A 68 -14.15 -4.38 0.66
N ALA A 69 -14.94 -3.35 0.94
CA ALA A 69 -16.35 -3.30 0.52
C ALA A 69 -16.48 -3.21 -1.01
N ILE A 70 -15.67 -2.38 -1.67
CA ILE A 70 -15.68 -2.21 -3.14
C ILE A 70 -15.30 -3.52 -3.85
N HIS A 71 -14.33 -4.25 -3.31
CA HIS A 71 -13.81 -5.49 -3.91
C HIS A 71 -14.52 -6.76 -3.43
N SER A 72 -15.58 -6.66 -2.62
CA SER A 72 -16.34 -7.82 -2.16
C SER A 72 -17.26 -8.35 -3.26
N PRO A 73 -17.27 -9.68 -3.54
CA PRO A 73 -18.12 -10.27 -4.58
C PRO A 73 -19.64 -10.15 -4.30
N HIS A 74 -20.04 -9.69 -3.11
CA HIS A 74 -21.43 -9.45 -2.72
C HIS A 74 -21.75 -7.98 -2.46
N ALA A 75 -20.85 -7.05 -2.78
CA ALA A 75 -21.04 -5.63 -2.53
C ALA A 75 -22.32 -5.08 -3.19
N THR A 76 -23.24 -4.53 -2.39
CA THR A 76 -24.49 -3.95 -2.90
C THR A 76 -24.78 -2.62 -2.20
N THR A 77 -25.25 -1.59 -2.91
CA THR A 77 -25.69 -0.32 -2.28
C THR A 77 -27.18 -0.39 -1.98
N GLN A 78 -27.60 -0.04 -0.75
CA GLN A 78 -29.02 0.00 -0.39
C GLN A 78 -29.65 1.28 -0.94
N GLU A 79 -30.60 1.15 -1.86
CA GLU A 79 -31.52 2.24 -2.20
C GLU A 79 -32.57 2.34 -1.08
N ALA A 80 -32.80 3.53 -0.54
CA ALA A 80 -33.85 3.73 0.46
C ALA A 80 -35.21 3.46 -0.19
N SER A 81 -35.86 2.36 0.21
CA SER A 81 -37.23 2.07 -0.19
C SER A 81 -38.20 3.06 0.45
N THR A 82 -38.37 4.23 -0.15
CA THR A 82 -39.60 5.00 0.05
C THR A 82 -40.69 4.27 -0.71
N THR A 83 -41.72 3.84 0.01
CA THR A 83 -42.87 3.08 -0.47
C THR A 83 -43.58 3.78 -1.64
N VAL A 84 -43.18 3.48 -2.87
CA VAL A 84 -43.97 3.70 -4.08
C VAL A 84 -43.75 2.50 -5.02
N PRO A 85 -44.79 1.74 -5.42
CA PRO A 85 -44.59 0.54 -6.22
C PRO A 85 -44.43 0.84 -7.72
N LYS A 86 -43.54 0.06 -8.36
CA LYS A 86 -43.35 -0.19 -9.82
C LYS A 86 -42.71 0.92 -10.66
N LEU A 87 -41.44 0.70 -11.04
CA LEU A 87 -41.05 0.19 -12.37
C LEU A 87 -39.54 -0.09 -12.39
N THR A 88 -39.16 -1.18 -13.05
CA THR A 88 -37.81 -1.66 -13.37
C THR A 88 -36.81 -0.54 -13.71
N ARG A 89 -35.97 -0.13 -12.76
CA ARG A 89 -34.78 0.73 -12.84
C ARG A 89 -34.20 0.80 -11.41
N ASP A 90 -32.91 0.69 -11.10
CA ASP A 90 -31.70 0.73 -11.88
C ASP A 90 -30.56 0.06 -11.07
N SER A 91 -30.05 -1.10 -11.50
CA SER A 91 -28.74 -1.57 -11.03
C SER A 91 -27.60 -0.61 -11.44
N SER A 92 -27.88 0.34 -12.33
CA SER A 92 -26.93 1.35 -12.82
C SER A 92 -26.56 2.42 -11.77
N GLY A 93 -27.45 2.73 -10.82
CA GLY A 93 -27.17 3.67 -9.73
C GLY A 93 -26.11 3.15 -8.75
N GLN A 94 -26.23 1.88 -8.36
CA GLN A 94 -25.36 1.24 -7.35
C GLN A 94 -23.90 1.18 -7.81
N TYR A 95 -23.64 0.82 -9.07
CA TYR A 95 -22.30 0.80 -9.65
C TYR A 95 -21.70 2.21 -9.81
N SER A 96 -22.54 3.24 -10.01
CA SER A 96 -22.04 4.61 -10.16
C SER A 96 -21.48 5.18 -8.85
N ASP A 97 -22.09 4.88 -7.70
CA ASP A 97 -21.57 5.31 -6.40
C ASP A 97 -20.25 4.64 -6.02
N PHE A 98 -20.08 3.34 -6.27
CA PHE A 98 -18.80 2.66 -6.04
C PHE A 98 -17.69 3.23 -6.93
N ASN A 99 -17.98 3.51 -8.20
CA ASN A 99 -17.02 4.14 -9.11
C ASN A 99 -16.63 5.55 -8.64
N ILE A 100 -17.59 6.34 -8.16
CA ILE A 100 -17.32 7.67 -7.60
C ILE A 100 -16.45 7.55 -6.34
N LEU A 101 -16.78 6.66 -5.41
CA LEU A 101 -16.03 6.47 -4.17
C LEU A 101 -14.61 5.95 -4.44
N SER A 102 -14.46 5.02 -5.39
CA SER A 102 -13.15 4.52 -5.84
C SER A 102 -12.32 5.64 -6.46
N SER A 103 -12.93 6.47 -7.32
CA SER A 103 -12.27 7.64 -7.92
C SER A 103 -11.84 8.66 -6.86
N LEU A 104 -12.70 8.99 -5.89
CA LEU A 104 -12.36 9.89 -4.78
C LEU A 104 -11.22 9.32 -3.92
N ASN A 105 -11.21 8.00 -3.70
CA ASN A 105 -10.15 7.32 -2.98
C ASN A 105 -8.81 7.47 -3.69
N SER A 106 -8.75 7.19 -4.99
CA SER A 106 -7.53 7.39 -5.80
C SER A 106 -7.08 8.85 -5.82
N GLN A 107 -8.02 9.79 -6.02
CA GLN A 107 -7.74 11.22 -6.06
C GLN A 107 -7.14 11.74 -4.75
N LEU A 108 -7.52 11.17 -3.60
CA LEU A 108 -6.94 11.54 -2.31
C LEU A 108 -5.43 11.27 -2.28
N PHE A 109 -4.99 10.10 -2.74
CA PHE A 109 -3.57 9.74 -2.76
C PHE A 109 -2.81 10.44 -3.89
N GLU A 110 -3.44 10.68 -5.04
CA GLU A 110 -2.88 11.54 -6.09
C GLU A 110 -2.63 12.97 -5.58
N SER A 111 -3.54 13.51 -4.78
CA SER A 111 -3.39 14.84 -4.18
C SER A 111 -2.23 14.96 -3.18
N SER A 112 -1.59 13.84 -2.81
CA SER A 112 -0.37 13.86 -2.01
C SER A 112 0.77 14.64 -2.67
N ALA A 113 0.79 14.75 -4.01
CA ALA A 113 1.72 15.60 -4.74
C ALA A 113 1.68 17.07 -4.29
N LEU A 114 0.51 17.55 -3.81
CA LEU A 114 0.29 18.92 -3.37
C LEU A 114 0.44 19.13 -1.86
N MET A 115 0.60 18.03 -1.09
CA MET A 115 0.79 18.10 0.37
C MET A 115 2.17 18.65 0.72
N ARG A 116 2.36 19.11 1.96
CA ARG A 116 3.70 19.36 2.50
C ARG A 116 4.39 18.03 2.79
N VAL A 117 5.72 17.98 2.67
CA VAL A 117 6.51 16.76 2.95
C VAL A 117 6.22 16.18 4.33
N SER A 118 6.08 17.02 5.36
CA SER A 118 5.73 16.57 6.72
C SER A 118 4.36 15.89 6.80
N ALA A 119 3.38 16.38 6.05
CA ALA A 119 2.05 15.79 5.99
C ALA A 119 2.05 14.46 5.23
N VAL A 120 2.83 14.35 4.15
CA VAL A 120 3.03 13.08 3.43
C VAL A 120 3.69 12.06 4.36
N LYS A 121 4.72 12.46 5.13
CA LYS A 121 5.32 11.59 6.15
C LYS A 121 4.33 11.13 7.21
N SER A 122 3.45 12.01 7.69
CA SER A 122 2.38 11.61 8.62
C SER A 122 1.40 10.61 7.98
N LEU A 123 1.05 10.78 6.71
CA LEU A 123 0.20 9.85 5.96
C LEU A 123 0.87 8.48 5.80
N LEU A 124 2.15 8.45 5.42
CA LEU A 124 2.95 7.22 5.30
C LEU A 124 3.09 6.50 6.65
N SER A 125 3.34 7.25 7.73
CA SER A 125 3.41 6.71 9.08
C SER A 125 2.08 6.07 9.51
N ALA A 126 0.95 6.69 9.17
CA ALA A 126 -0.36 6.14 9.46
C ALA A 126 -0.68 4.87 8.64
N LEU A 127 -0.26 4.80 7.37
CA LEU A 127 -0.36 3.59 6.54
C LEU A 127 0.49 2.45 7.10
N ARG A 128 1.73 2.75 7.52
CA ARG A 128 2.61 1.79 8.19
C ARG A 128 1.99 1.29 9.50
N GLN A 129 1.39 2.17 10.29
CA GLN A 129 0.68 1.79 11.51
C GLN A 129 -0.50 0.85 11.22
N LEU A 130 -1.32 1.16 10.22
CA LEU A 130 -2.44 0.32 9.81
C LEU A 130 -1.96 -1.09 9.39
N SER A 131 -0.87 -1.16 8.61
CA SER A 131 -0.26 -2.42 8.21
C SER A 131 0.26 -3.22 9.42
N HIS A 132 0.94 -2.56 10.36
CA HIS A 132 1.47 -3.20 11.58
C HIS A 132 0.39 -3.69 12.53
N GLN A 133 -0.72 -2.96 12.67
CA GLN A 133 -1.86 -3.41 13.46
C GLN A 133 -2.39 -4.76 12.95
N CYS A 134 -2.41 -4.98 11.64
CA CYS A 134 -2.81 -6.26 11.06
C CYS A 134 -1.79 -7.39 11.29
N MET A 135 -0.51 -7.06 11.46
CA MET A 135 0.55 -8.03 11.81
C MET A 135 0.50 -8.44 13.29
N VAL A 136 0.28 -7.48 14.20
CA VAL A 136 0.37 -7.69 15.67
C VAL A 136 -0.95 -8.17 16.29
N SER A 137 -2.11 -7.90 15.67
CA SER A 137 -3.45 -8.19 16.22
C SER A 137 -3.82 -9.69 16.30
N THR A 138 -2.87 -10.56 16.56
CA THR A 138 -3.07 -11.96 16.94
C THR A 138 -3.49 -12.09 18.42
N LEU A 139 -3.38 -11.02 19.22
CA LEU A 139 -3.55 -11.07 20.68
C LEU A 139 -4.84 -10.43 21.24
N SER A 140 -5.54 -9.57 20.49
CA SER A 140 -6.78 -8.92 20.96
C SER A 140 -8.00 -9.65 20.40
N GLY A 141 -8.79 -10.28 21.27
CA GLY A 141 -9.86 -11.26 20.98
C GLY A 141 -11.09 -10.79 20.18
N ILE A 142 -10.92 -9.92 19.18
CA ILE A 142 -11.92 -9.67 18.13
C ILE A 142 -11.30 -10.21 16.84
N GLY A 143 -11.62 -11.47 16.52
CA GLY A 143 -11.01 -12.19 15.40
C GLY A 143 -11.39 -11.61 14.04
N GLN A 144 -10.60 -10.69 13.50
CA GLN A 144 -10.60 -10.43 12.07
C GLN A 144 -10.04 -11.65 11.33
N ALA A 145 -10.71 -12.06 10.25
CA ALA A 145 -10.25 -13.16 9.41
C ALA A 145 -8.84 -12.85 8.87
N SER A 146 -8.00 -13.89 8.73
CA SER A 146 -6.63 -13.74 8.20
C SER A 146 -6.60 -13.06 6.83
N SER A 147 -7.64 -13.26 6.00
CA SER A 147 -7.84 -12.60 4.71
C SER A 147 -8.03 -11.08 4.84
N GLN A 148 -8.79 -10.61 5.83
CA GLN A 148 -9.02 -9.18 6.06
C GLN A 148 -7.73 -8.47 6.53
N LYS A 149 -6.91 -9.16 7.33
CA LYS A 149 -5.61 -8.66 7.77
C LYS A 149 -4.65 -8.50 6.58
N ILE A 150 -4.56 -9.52 5.72
CA ILE A 150 -3.75 -9.47 4.51
C ILE A 150 -4.24 -8.36 3.57
N GLY A 151 -5.56 -8.24 3.35
CA GLY A 151 -6.13 -7.19 2.51
C GLY A 151 -5.79 -5.77 2.99
N SER A 152 -5.75 -5.55 4.31
CA SER A 152 -5.37 -4.24 4.87
C SER A 152 -3.87 -3.94 4.73
N ILE A 153 -3.02 -4.98 4.77
CA ILE A 153 -1.59 -4.86 4.46
C ILE A 153 -1.41 -4.50 2.98
N CYS A 154 -2.07 -5.23 2.07
CA CYS A 154 -2.02 -4.94 0.62
C CYS A 154 -2.51 -3.53 0.31
N PHE A 155 -3.65 -3.12 0.88
CA PHE A 155 -4.14 -1.74 0.79
C PHE A 155 -3.07 -0.74 1.21
N SER A 156 -2.42 -0.96 2.36
CA SER A 156 -1.39 -0.05 2.86
C SER A 156 -0.20 0.05 1.89
N VAL A 157 0.29 -1.08 1.39
CA VAL A 157 1.40 -1.16 0.44
C VAL A 157 1.05 -0.45 -0.88
N GLU A 158 -0.12 -0.72 -1.45
CA GLU A 158 -0.57 -0.08 -2.69
C GLU A 158 -0.69 1.44 -2.54
N ARG A 159 -1.22 1.91 -1.40
CA ARG A 159 -1.33 3.36 -1.15
C ARG A 159 0.04 4.00 -0.94
N MET A 160 0.98 3.33 -0.28
CA MET A 160 2.37 3.82 -0.15
C MET A 160 3.07 3.91 -1.52
N LEU A 161 2.89 2.92 -2.39
CA LEU A 161 3.38 2.94 -3.77
C LEU A 161 2.76 4.11 -4.56
N SER A 162 1.43 4.28 -4.48
CA SER A 162 0.74 5.41 -5.11
C SER A 162 1.28 6.76 -4.65
N ILE A 163 1.56 6.91 -3.35
CA ILE A 163 2.16 8.13 -2.80
C ILE A 163 3.55 8.38 -3.40
N ILE A 164 4.43 7.37 -3.48
CA ILE A 164 5.76 7.56 -4.07
C ILE A 164 5.68 7.97 -5.54
N VAL A 165 4.85 7.29 -6.34
CA VAL A 165 4.69 7.57 -7.78
C VAL A 165 4.17 9.00 -8.01
N ASN A 166 3.31 9.51 -7.13
CA ASN A 166 2.82 10.89 -7.21
C ASN A 166 3.79 11.93 -6.64
N ASN A 167 4.85 11.51 -5.93
CA ASN A 167 5.83 12.38 -5.29
C ASN A 167 7.25 12.21 -5.85
N LEU A 168 7.40 11.71 -7.08
CA LEU A 168 8.72 11.49 -7.71
C LEU A 168 9.60 12.74 -7.70
N HIS A 169 9.01 13.91 -7.92
CA HIS A 169 9.67 15.23 -7.89
C HIS A 169 10.38 15.58 -6.57
N ARG A 170 10.10 14.85 -5.49
CA ARG A 170 10.63 15.05 -4.13
C ARG A 170 10.76 13.74 -3.37
N VAL A 171 11.20 12.69 -4.07
CA VAL A 171 11.21 11.32 -3.53
C VAL A 171 12.21 11.13 -2.39
N GLU A 172 13.36 11.80 -2.42
CA GLU A 172 14.45 11.62 -1.44
C GLU A 172 14.01 11.65 0.03
N PRO A 173 13.28 12.68 0.52
CA PRO A 173 12.83 12.71 1.91
C PRO A 173 11.78 11.66 2.26
N LEU A 174 11.16 10.99 1.28
CA LEU A 174 10.06 10.03 1.46
C LEU A 174 10.53 8.57 1.30
N TRP A 175 11.61 8.35 0.54
CA TRP A 175 12.08 7.03 0.13
C TRP A 175 12.24 6.05 1.29
N ASN A 176 13.00 6.46 2.31
CA ASN A 176 13.33 5.60 3.45
C ASN A 176 12.09 5.21 4.27
N GLU A 177 11.07 6.06 4.34
CA GLU A 177 9.83 5.76 5.08
C GLU A 177 9.04 4.63 4.39
N VAL A 178 8.98 4.65 3.06
CA VAL A 178 8.24 3.65 2.30
C VAL A 178 9.01 2.35 2.18
N VAL A 179 10.27 2.44 1.75
CA VAL A 179 11.08 1.25 1.56
C VAL A 179 11.39 0.58 2.89
N GLY A 180 11.57 1.35 3.98
CA GLY A 180 11.70 0.79 5.31
C GLY A 180 10.54 -0.15 5.67
N HIS A 181 9.30 0.23 5.31
CA HIS A 181 8.14 -0.65 5.51
C HIS A 181 8.15 -1.88 4.60
N PHE A 182 8.53 -1.73 3.33
CA PHE A 182 8.61 -2.87 2.41
C PHE A 182 9.66 -3.90 2.85
N LEU A 183 10.80 -3.43 3.38
CA LEU A 183 11.83 -4.30 3.95
C LEU A 183 11.31 -5.06 5.18
N GLU A 184 10.54 -4.40 6.06
CA GLU A 184 9.88 -5.07 7.19
C GLU A 184 8.89 -6.16 6.74
N LEU A 185 8.09 -5.88 5.71
CA LEU A 185 7.15 -6.85 5.16
C LEU A 185 7.83 -8.00 4.41
N ALA A 186 9.00 -7.75 3.81
CA ALA A 186 9.80 -8.78 3.16
C ALA A 186 10.39 -9.79 4.16
N ASP A 187 10.49 -9.45 5.45
CA ASP A 187 10.87 -10.37 6.53
C ASP A 187 9.66 -11.11 7.17
N SER A 188 8.46 -10.91 6.63
CA SER A 188 7.27 -11.57 7.16
C SER A 188 7.29 -13.08 6.97
N SER A 189 6.68 -13.83 7.90
CA SER A 189 6.52 -15.29 7.78
C SER A 189 5.59 -15.70 6.63
N ASN A 190 4.72 -14.79 6.18
CA ASN A 190 3.75 -15.04 5.13
C ASN A 190 4.33 -14.73 3.73
N GLN A 191 4.48 -15.77 2.91
CA GLN A 191 5.03 -15.65 1.55
C GLN A 191 4.25 -14.66 0.66
N HIS A 192 2.92 -14.58 0.78
CA HIS A 192 2.14 -13.63 -0.03
C HIS A 192 2.48 -12.18 0.34
N VAL A 193 2.64 -11.88 1.63
CA VAL A 193 3.03 -10.54 2.10
C VAL A 193 4.44 -10.19 1.61
N ARG A 194 5.38 -11.15 1.68
CA ARG A 194 6.73 -10.97 1.11
C ARG A 194 6.68 -10.65 -0.39
N ASN A 195 5.88 -11.39 -1.15
CA ASN A 195 5.74 -11.17 -2.59
C ASN A 195 5.17 -9.78 -2.91
N VAL A 196 4.13 -9.35 -2.20
CA VAL A 196 3.53 -8.01 -2.35
C VAL A 196 4.55 -6.92 -2.04
N ALA A 197 5.36 -7.10 -1.00
CA ALA A 197 6.42 -6.14 -0.65
C ALA A 197 7.53 -6.07 -1.71
N LEU A 198 7.97 -7.20 -2.25
CA LEU A 198 8.97 -7.28 -3.31
C LEU A 198 8.47 -6.64 -4.61
N ASP A 199 7.21 -6.91 -4.99
CA ASP A 199 6.58 -6.32 -6.17
C ASP A 199 6.44 -4.79 -6.03
N ALA A 200 5.99 -4.31 -4.88
CA ALA A 200 5.91 -2.88 -4.62
C ALA A 200 7.28 -2.20 -4.59
N LEU A 201 8.33 -2.90 -4.12
CA LEU A 201 9.71 -2.42 -4.16
C LEU A 201 10.21 -2.30 -5.59
N ASP A 202 9.98 -3.31 -6.44
CA ASP A 202 10.34 -3.28 -7.87
C ASP A 202 9.70 -2.09 -8.58
N GLN A 203 8.37 -1.94 -8.42
CA GLN A 203 7.62 -0.84 -9.01
C GLN A 203 8.11 0.52 -8.51
N SER A 204 8.45 0.64 -7.22
CA SER A 204 8.97 1.88 -6.63
C SER A 204 10.34 2.24 -7.22
N ILE A 205 11.27 1.29 -7.30
CA ILE A 205 12.60 1.51 -7.88
C ILE A 205 12.47 1.90 -9.35
N CYS A 206 11.69 1.15 -10.13
CA CYS A 206 11.46 1.44 -11.55
C CYS A 206 10.80 2.81 -11.77
N ALA A 207 9.81 3.20 -10.95
CA ALA A 207 9.18 4.50 -11.06
C ALA A 207 10.16 5.65 -10.84
N VAL A 208 11.06 5.51 -9.85
CA VAL A 208 12.04 6.55 -9.55
C VAL A 208 13.13 6.65 -10.62
N LEU A 209 13.72 5.52 -11.04
CA LEU A 209 14.72 5.50 -12.11
C LEU A 209 14.14 5.84 -13.50
N GLY A 210 12.85 5.59 -13.69
CA GLY A 210 12.08 5.98 -14.87
C GLY A 210 11.71 7.47 -14.91
N SER A 211 11.81 8.19 -13.80
CA SER A 211 11.36 9.58 -13.71
C SER A 211 12.23 10.55 -14.53
N GLU A 212 11.60 11.62 -15.03
CA GLU A 212 12.32 12.65 -15.79
C GLU A 212 13.37 13.38 -14.94
N GLN A 213 13.16 13.49 -13.63
CA GLN A 213 14.15 14.06 -12.70
C GLN A 213 15.46 13.27 -12.72
N PHE A 214 15.38 11.94 -12.82
CA PHE A 214 16.55 11.08 -12.94
C PHE A 214 17.21 11.20 -14.33
N GLN A 215 16.46 11.59 -15.37
CA GLN A 215 16.91 11.69 -16.76
C GLN A 215 17.49 13.08 -17.14
N GLU A 216 16.91 14.17 -16.67
CA GLU A 216 17.44 15.52 -16.94
C GLU A 216 18.80 15.74 -16.25
N CYS A 217 18.98 15.15 -15.07
CA CYS A 217 20.18 15.28 -14.27
C CYS A 217 21.40 14.56 -14.88
N THR A 218 21.20 13.45 -15.59
CA THR A 218 22.28 12.77 -16.34
C THR A 218 22.65 13.52 -17.63
N SER A 219 21.67 14.18 -18.25
CA SER A 219 21.80 14.93 -19.52
C SER A 219 22.45 16.31 -19.36
N ARG A 220 22.30 16.98 -18.21
CA ARG A 220 22.79 18.35 -17.94
C ARG A 220 24.27 18.45 -17.57
N THR A 221 25.03 17.37 -17.68
CA THR A 221 26.48 17.27 -17.42
C THR A 221 27.35 18.27 -18.20
N ASN A 222 26.80 19.01 -19.17
CA ASN A 222 27.58 19.89 -20.05
C ASN A 222 27.49 21.42 -19.81
N ASN A 223 26.65 21.97 -18.92
CA ASN A 223 26.56 23.44 -18.80
C ASN A 223 26.28 23.99 -17.39
N LEU A 224 27.24 24.82 -16.90
CA LEU A 224 27.20 25.81 -15.81
C LEU A 224 27.82 25.46 -14.44
N SER A 225 28.99 26.05 -14.20
CA SER A 225 29.88 25.90 -13.04
C SER A 225 29.34 26.54 -11.74
N ARG A 226 29.60 25.88 -10.60
CA ARG A 226 29.31 26.18 -9.16
C ARG A 226 28.09 25.57 -8.45
N ASN A 227 26.97 25.24 -9.10
CA ASN A 227 25.85 24.49 -8.45
C ASN A 227 25.89 22.97 -8.71
N ILE A 228 26.91 22.51 -9.44
CA ILE A 228 27.07 21.13 -9.90
C ILE A 228 27.44 20.21 -8.73
N GLU A 229 28.36 20.59 -7.85
CA GLU A 229 28.92 19.66 -6.86
C GLU A 229 27.91 19.15 -5.82
N THR A 230 27.01 20.02 -5.35
CA THR A 230 25.90 19.65 -4.46
C THR A 230 24.90 18.75 -5.18
N THR A 231 24.51 19.12 -6.41
CA THR A 231 23.57 18.34 -7.23
C THR A 231 24.10 16.94 -7.54
N PHE A 232 25.41 16.80 -7.84
CA PHE A 232 26.04 15.51 -8.10
C PHE A 232 26.12 14.63 -6.84
N THR A 233 26.35 15.25 -5.68
CA THR A 233 26.39 14.54 -4.40
C THR A 233 25.01 14.03 -4.02
N GLU A 234 23.97 14.85 -4.21
CA GLU A 234 22.55 14.49 -3.99
C GLU A 234 22.08 13.39 -4.96
N LEU A 235 22.47 13.46 -6.23
CA LEU A 235 22.16 12.43 -7.22
C LEU A 235 22.86 11.11 -6.89
N ARG A 236 24.13 11.16 -6.48
CA ARG A 236 24.86 9.96 -6.03
C ARG A 236 24.19 9.35 -4.80
N SER A 237 23.84 10.15 -3.80
CA SER A 237 23.19 9.64 -2.59
C SER A 237 21.84 9.05 -2.91
N LEU A 238 21.06 9.68 -3.79
CA LEU A 238 19.75 9.19 -4.21
C LEU A 238 19.86 7.88 -5.02
N GLU A 239 20.71 7.81 -6.03
CA GLU A 239 20.92 6.59 -6.84
C GLU A 239 21.34 5.41 -5.95
N CYS A 240 22.33 5.63 -5.08
CA CYS A 240 22.78 4.60 -4.14
C CYS A 240 21.67 4.22 -3.15
N ALA A 241 20.90 5.19 -2.65
CA ALA A 241 19.78 4.93 -1.73
C ALA A 241 18.67 4.10 -2.39
N ILE A 242 18.41 4.31 -3.69
CA ILE A 242 17.39 3.56 -4.45
C ILE A 242 17.78 2.09 -4.62
N ILE A 243 19.07 1.80 -4.85
CA ILE A 243 19.56 0.42 -5.07
C ILE A 243 19.89 -0.30 -3.76
N SER A 244 20.28 0.43 -2.70
CA SER A 244 20.63 -0.14 -1.39
C SER A 244 19.64 -1.16 -0.79
N PRO A 245 18.30 -1.05 -0.98
CA PRO A 245 17.34 -2.01 -0.43
C PRO A 245 17.56 -3.42 -0.98
N LEU A 246 18.03 -3.56 -2.23
CA LEU A 246 18.32 -4.87 -2.82
C LEU A 246 19.54 -5.51 -2.15
N THR A 247 20.58 -4.73 -1.87
CA THR A 247 21.74 -5.22 -1.13
C THR A 247 21.35 -5.62 0.30
N VAL A 248 20.51 -4.82 0.96
CA VAL A 248 20.00 -5.10 2.31
C VAL A 248 19.16 -6.39 2.32
N LEU A 249 18.21 -6.55 1.40
CA LEU A 249 17.38 -7.75 1.30
C LEU A 249 18.23 -8.99 1.07
N TYR A 250 19.19 -8.93 0.15
CA TYR A 250 20.04 -10.08 -0.14
C TYR A 250 20.89 -10.51 1.07
N SER A 251 21.44 -9.53 1.80
CA SER A 251 22.41 -9.78 2.87
C SER A 251 21.78 -10.08 4.22
N SER A 252 20.57 -9.56 4.48
CA SER A 252 19.96 -9.60 5.82
C SER A 252 19.06 -10.81 6.06
N THR A 253 18.66 -11.53 5.00
CA THR A 253 17.75 -12.67 5.11
C THR A 253 18.38 -13.98 4.64
N GLN A 254 18.04 -15.07 5.32
CA GLN A 254 18.35 -16.42 4.84
C GLN A 254 17.30 -16.93 3.84
N SER A 255 16.15 -16.26 3.73
CA SER A 255 15.03 -16.73 2.92
C SER A 255 15.40 -16.75 1.44
N PHE A 256 15.32 -17.93 0.83
CA PHE A 256 15.67 -18.12 -0.59
C PHE A 256 14.82 -17.27 -1.52
N ASP A 257 13.50 -17.23 -1.28
CA ASP A 257 12.54 -16.47 -2.10
C ASP A 257 12.81 -14.96 -2.06
N VAL A 258 13.20 -14.42 -0.90
CA VAL A 258 13.54 -12.99 -0.76
C VAL A 258 14.87 -12.68 -1.44
N ARG A 259 15.90 -13.51 -1.24
CA ARG A 259 17.20 -13.35 -1.94
C ARG A 259 17.03 -13.44 -3.45
N ALA A 260 16.31 -14.46 -3.93
CA ALA A 260 16.00 -14.63 -5.34
C ALA A 260 15.13 -13.47 -5.88
N GLY A 261 14.15 -13.01 -5.11
CA GLY A 261 13.31 -11.85 -5.43
C GLY A 261 14.15 -10.59 -5.60
N SER A 262 15.03 -10.30 -4.66
CA SER A 262 15.97 -9.17 -4.74
C SER A 262 16.84 -9.20 -6.00
N LEU A 263 17.34 -10.39 -6.38
CA LEU A 263 18.12 -10.54 -7.62
C LEU A 263 17.27 -10.39 -8.88
N LYS A 264 16.01 -10.84 -8.87
CA LYS A 264 15.07 -10.62 -9.98
C LYS A 264 14.74 -9.14 -10.17
N ILE A 265 14.55 -8.42 -9.07
CA ILE A 265 14.37 -6.96 -9.11
C ILE A 265 15.62 -6.30 -9.67
N LEU A 266 16.82 -6.70 -9.19
CA LEU A 266 18.07 -6.16 -9.72
C LEU A 266 18.24 -6.44 -11.23
N LEU A 267 17.90 -7.65 -11.69
CA LEU A 267 17.90 -8.00 -13.11
C LEU A 267 16.99 -7.06 -13.90
N HIS A 268 15.72 -6.93 -13.48
CA HIS A 268 14.73 -6.09 -14.14
C HIS A 268 15.18 -4.62 -14.20
N VAL A 269 15.70 -4.09 -13.10
CA VAL A 269 16.23 -2.72 -13.02
C VAL A 269 17.41 -2.53 -13.98
N LEU A 270 18.32 -3.50 -14.07
CA LEU A 270 19.46 -3.41 -14.98
C LEU A 270 19.00 -3.47 -16.44
N GLU A 271 18.10 -4.39 -16.80
CA GLU A 271 17.54 -4.51 -18.15
C GLU A 271 16.86 -3.21 -18.61
N ARG A 272 16.16 -2.51 -17.70
CA ARG A 272 15.32 -1.35 -18.05
C ARG A 272 15.97 0.00 -17.84
N HIS A 273 16.89 0.11 -16.88
CA HIS A 273 17.44 1.37 -16.38
C HIS A 273 18.95 1.34 -16.14
N GLY A 274 19.65 0.23 -16.44
CA GLY A 274 21.07 0.09 -16.12
C GLY A 274 21.98 1.12 -16.80
N GLU A 275 21.57 1.68 -17.94
CA GLU A 275 22.26 2.78 -18.63
C GLU A 275 22.19 4.12 -17.87
N LYS A 276 21.22 4.27 -16.97
CA LYS A 276 21.07 5.45 -16.11
C LYS A 276 21.85 5.33 -14.80
N LEU A 277 22.36 4.13 -14.49
CA LEU A 277 23.11 3.88 -13.26
C LEU A 277 24.58 4.23 -13.49
N HIS A 278 25.10 5.13 -12.67
CA HIS A 278 26.49 5.60 -12.72
C HIS A 278 27.21 5.36 -11.40
N TYR A 279 26.55 5.61 -10.27
CA TYR A 279 27.14 5.57 -8.95
C TYR A 279 26.85 4.29 -8.16
N SER A 280 25.80 3.55 -8.52
CA SER A 280 25.41 2.32 -7.82
C SER A 280 26.17 1.07 -8.26
N TRP A 281 26.95 1.15 -9.35
CA TRP A 281 27.72 0.01 -9.87
C TRP A 281 28.64 -0.66 -8.85
N PRO A 282 29.41 0.06 -8.01
CA PRO A 282 30.21 -0.57 -6.96
C PRO A 282 29.37 -1.45 -6.02
N ASN A 283 28.20 -0.95 -5.57
CA ASN A 283 27.30 -1.69 -4.69
C ASN A 283 26.70 -2.92 -5.39
N ILE A 284 26.37 -2.79 -6.68
CA ILE A 284 25.84 -3.88 -7.51
C ILE A 284 26.90 -4.97 -7.72
N LEU A 285 28.14 -4.58 -8.04
CA LEU A 285 29.24 -5.52 -8.23
C LEU A 285 29.61 -6.24 -6.93
N GLU A 286 29.57 -5.54 -5.80
CA GLU A 286 29.74 -6.14 -4.47
C GLU A 286 28.64 -7.16 -4.18
N LEU A 287 27.38 -6.82 -4.43
CA LEU A 287 26.26 -7.75 -4.30
C LEU A 287 26.44 -8.98 -5.20
N LEU A 288 26.80 -8.81 -6.47
CA LEU A 288 27.05 -9.92 -7.40
C LEU A 288 28.26 -10.78 -7.02
N ARG A 289 29.24 -10.20 -6.32
CA ARG A 289 30.35 -10.97 -5.75
C ARG A 289 29.85 -11.87 -4.63
N SER A 290 29.07 -11.34 -3.69
CA SER A 290 28.45 -12.12 -2.61
C SER A 290 27.56 -13.25 -3.14
N VAL A 291 26.89 -13.03 -4.28
CA VAL A 291 26.11 -14.06 -4.98
C VAL A 291 26.98 -15.18 -5.54
N ALA A 292 28.17 -14.86 -6.07
CA ALA A 292 29.09 -15.86 -6.59
C ALA A 292 29.66 -16.78 -5.48
N ASP A 293 29.75 -16.25 -4.27
CA ASP A 293 30.19 -17.00 -3.08
C ASP A 293 29.05 -17.82 -2.42
N ALA A 294 27.81 -17.70 -2.92
CA ALA A 294 26.66 -18.43 -2.39
C ALA A 294 26.73 -19.93 -2.73
N SER A 295 26.34 -20.79 -1.78
CA SER A 295 26.30 -22.25 -1.97
C SER A 295 25.15 -22.74 -2.86
N GLU A 296 24.15 -21.88 -3.10
CA GLU A 296 22.90 -22.25 -3.75
C GLU A 296 22.97 -22.05 -5.27
N LYS A 297 22.91 -23.16 -6.01
CA LYS A 297 23.09 -23.16 -7.48
C LYS A 297 22.10 -22.26 -8.23
N ASP A 298 20.86 -22.20 -7.78
CA ASP A 298 19.82 -21.38 -8.43
C ASP A 298 20.06 -19.88 -8.24
N ILE A 299 20.54 -19.48 -7.04
CA ILE A 299 20.94 -18.09 -6.76
C ILE A 299 22.15 -17.70 -7.60
N VAL A 300 23.14 -18.58 -7.70
CA VAL A 300 24.33 -18.38 -8.53
C VAL A 300 23.95 -18.24 -10.02
N ALA A 301 23.04 -19.09 -10.52
CA ALA A 301 22.54 -19.01 -11.90
C ALA A 301 21.83 -17.68 -12.19
N LEU A 302 20.99 -17.19 -11.26
CA LEU A 302 20.38 -15.86 -11.36
C LEU A 302 21.43 -14.75 -11.36
N GLY A 303 22.45 -14.84 -10.49
CA GLY A 303 23.56 -13.88 -10.48
C GLY A 303 24.32 -13.84 -11.80
N PHE A 304 24.53 -14.99 -12.46
CA PHE A 304 25.13 -15.04 -13.78
C PHE A 304 24.23 -14.42 -14.86
N GLN A 305 22.91 -14.60 -14.77
CA GLN A 305 21.96 -13.94 -15.68
C GLN A 305 22.04 -12.42 -15.54
N VAL A 306 22.05 -11.91 -14.30
CA VAL A 306 22.24 -10.47 -14.02
C VAL A 306 23.53 -9.94 -14.63
N ARG A 307 24.63 -10.70 -14.53
CA ARG A 307 25.93 -10.31 -15.08
C ARG A 307 25.92 -10.25 -16.62
N LYS A 308 25.19 -11.13 -17.29
CA LYS A 308 25.18 -11.26 -18.76
C LYS A 308 24.47 -10.10 -19.47
N GLU A 309 23.49 -9.46 -18.84
CA GLU A 309 22.68 -8.41 -19.49
C GLU A 309 23.41 -7.06 -19.68
N LYS A 310 24.57 -6.83 -19.06
CA LYS A 310 25.26 -5.51 -19.10
C LYS A 310 26.79 -5.56 -19.23
N LEU A 311 27.41 -6.74 -19.30
CA LEU A 311 28.83 -6.93 -19.66
C LEU A 311 28.95 -7.46 -21.09
#